data_AF-A0A3B4BH49-F1
#
_entry.id   AF-A0A3B4BH49-F1
#
_cell.length_a   1.000
_cell.length_b   1.000
_cell.length_c   1.000
_cell.angle_alpha   90.00
_cell.angle_beta   90.00
_cell.angle_gamma   90.00
#
_symmetry.space_group_name_H-M   'P 1'
#
loop_
_entity.id
_entity.type
_entity.pdbx_description
1 polymer ?
#
loop_
_entity_poly.entity_id
_entity_poly.type
_entity_poly.pdbx_seq_one_letter_code
_entity_poly.pdbx_strand_id
1 'polypeptide(L)'
;QTFSLPLFLLLLLPYSFSVPLSSSSAVDPGGRTEYRISDPTFTCFTHLVVHSGTGDIYAGAVNQIVKLSADLRLQAGHVTGPVVDNNECYPPHIVRPCEHSLDWSNNVNKLLLVDYSGDRLLACGTKWQGVCMFLRLDNLFKLGELHHRKEHYLSGAREGMAGVIVSDKDHKDQNHLFIGAAVGGKPKYFPSLSSRKLVSDTDTPDMMSLVYQDEFISSQIQIPLDTVAQYPNFDIYYIYAFSSGSFIYFLALQLDTELNEGGNGGAEKFYNTKIVRLCSKDNRFHSYVEFPLGCTKDGVEYRLIQAAFKQRAGKKLALALGLGENDDVLFVVFAKGQQNRSNPPTETVLCLFTLHDINKAITDKVKSCFRGEGKLSMPWLLGKELPCINTSATKPGRTWRGVV
;
A
#
# COMPACT_ATOMS: atom_id res chain seq x y z
N GLN A 1 -27.61 -46.79 54.11
CA GLN A 1 -27.63 -45.39 54.59
C GLN A 1 -26.35 -44.75 54.10
N THR A 2 -26.26 -43.74 53.24
CA THR A 2 -27.20 -42.94 52.44
C THR A 2 -26.29 -42.23 51.44
N PHE A 3 -26.66 -42.23 50.16
CA PHE A 3 -25.99 -41.52 49.07
C PHE A 3 -25.95 -40.00 49.32
N SER A 4 -24.89 -39.32 48.87
CA SER A 4 -25.02 -37.98 48.26
C SER A 4 -23.77 -37.60 47.45
N LEU A 5 -23.91 -37.58 46.12
CA LEU A 5 -23.05 -36.83 45.20
C LEU A 5 -23.37 -35.33 45.34
N PRO A 6 -22.40 -34.40 45.14
CA PRO A 6 -22.71 -33.08 44.64
C PRO A 6 -22.44 -33.02 43.13
N LEU A 7 -23.51 -32.81 42.39
CA LEU A 7 -23.56 -32.48 40.98
C LEU A 7 -23.11 -31.01 40.83
N PHE A 8 -21.84 -30.74 40.54
CA PHE A 8 -21.41 -29.40 40.11
C PHE A 8 -21.59 -29.28 38.60
N LEU A 9 -22.65 -28.54 38.23
CA LEU A 9 -23.01 -28.14 36.88
C LEU A 9 -21.83 -27.35 36.27
N LEU A 10 -21.16 -27.92 35.27
CA LEU A 10 -20.29 -27.17 34.35
C LEU A 10 -21.19 -26.35 33.43
N LEU A 11 -21.42 -25.08 33.79
CA LEU A 11 -21.93 -24.07 32.87
C LEU A 11 -20.84 -23.73 31.86
N LEU A 12 -20.84 -24.44 30.73
CA LEU A 12 -20.18 -24.00 29.50
C LEU A 12 -20.93 -22.77 28.97
N LEU A 13 -20.57 -21.58 29.45
CA LEU A 13 -20.92 -20.34 28.79
C LEU A 13 -19.98 -20.18 27.58
N PRO A 14 -20.48 -20.10 26.34
CA PRO A 14 -19.67 -19.60 25.25
C PRO A 14 -19.45 -18.11 25.55
N TYR A 15 -18.24 -17.74 25.97
CA TYR A 15 -17.82 -16.35 25.99
C TYR A 15 -17.65 -15.86 24.55
N SER A 16 -18.77 -15.71 23.85
CA SER A 16 -18.89 -14.83 22.70
C SER A 16 -19.23 -13.45 23.25
N PHE A 17 -18.23 -12.68 23.68
CA PHE A 17 -18.40 -11.25 23.86
C PHE A 17 -18.67 -10.63 22.48
N SER A 18 -19.92 -10.68 22.05
CA SER A 18 -20.43 -9.72 21.07
C SER A 18 -20.68 -8.45 21.87
N VAL A 19 -19.66 -7.58 21.96
CA VAL A 19 -19.90 -6.22 22.46
C VAL A 19 -20.92 -5.61 21.49
N PRO A 20 -22.10 -5.18 21.96
CA PRO A 20 -23.04 -4.50 21.08
C PRO A 20 -22.33 -3.22 20.63
N LEU A 21 -22.08 -3.14 19.32
CA LEU A 21 -21.67 -1.91 18.66
C LEU A 21 -22.83 -0.92 18.84
N SER A 22 -22.82 -0.17 19.95
CA SER A 22 -23.71 0.95 20.17
C SER A 22 -23.40 1.95 19.06
N SER A 23 -24.19 1.95 18.00
CA SER A 23 -23.98 2.79 16.82
C SER A 23 -25.32 3.41 16.48
N SER A 24 -25.37 4.74 16.45
CA SER A 24 -26.55 5.48 16.03
C SER A 24 -26.32 6.00 14.62
N SER A 25 -27.04 5.47 13.65
CA SER A 25 -27.28 6.18 12.39
C SER A 25 -28.20 7.34 12.69
N ALA A 26 -27.65 8.56 12.70
CA ALA A 26 -28.43 9.77 12.89
C ALA A 26 -28.79 10.34 11.51
N VAL A 27 -30.07 10.70 11.34
CA VAL A 27 -30.51 11.52 10.21
C VAL A 27 -30.38 12.97 10.65
N ASP A 28 -29.51 13.73 10.00
CA ASP A 28 -29.38 15.17 10.22
C ASP A 28 -30.72 15.86 9.90
N PRO A 29 -31.15 16.93 10.59
CA PRO A 29 -32.32 17.73 10.25
C PRO A 29 -32.46 18.15 8.78
N GLY A 30 -31.37 18.13 7.99
CA GLY A 30 -31.38 18.32 6.53
C GLY A 30 -31.66 17.07 5.67
N GLY A 31 -32.00 15.93 6.27
CA GLY A 31 -32.25 14.66 5.56
C GLY A 31 -30.99 13.89 5.14
N ARG A 32 -29.82 14.29 5.65
CA ARG A 32 -28.53 13.64 5.34
C ARG A 32 -28.27 12.49 6.32
N THR A 33 -27.99 11.30 5.80
CA THR A 33 -27.59 10.16 6.64
C THR A 33 -26.11 10.25 6.94
N GLU A 34 -25.75 10.12 8.22
CA GLU A 34 -24.37 10.13 8.69
C GLU A 34 -24.10 8.92 9.59
N TYR A 35 -22.93 8.30 9.41
CA TYR A 35 -22.40 7.30 10.34
C TYR A 35 -21.26 7.90 11.15
N ARG A 36 -21.39 7.84 12.48
CA ARG A 36 -20.34 8.27 13.43
C ARG A 36 -19.89 7.09 14.27
N ILE A 37 -18.58 6.96 14.45
CA ILE A 37 -18.03 6.03 15.44
C ILE A 37 -18.40 6.57 16.82
N SER A 38 -19.16 5.77 17.57
CA SER A 38 -19.72 6.20 18.87
C SER A 38 -18.71 6.05 20.01
N ASP A 39 -17.67 5.25 19.82
CA ASP A 39 -16.62 5.03 20.81
C ASP A 39 -15.52 6.10 20.67
N PRO A 40 -15.31 6.96 21.67
CA PRO A 40 -14.29 8.00 21.65
C PRO A 40 -12.85 7.46 21.71
N THR A 41 -12.65 6.16 21.86
CA THR A 41 -11.32 5.51 21.76
C THR A 41 -10.95 5.12 20.32
N PHE A 42 -11.92 5.13 19.39
CA PHE A 42 -11.78 4.75 17.98
C PHE A 42 -11.89 5.98 17.08
N THR A 43 -10.90 6.87 17.16
CA THR A 43 -11.12 8.28 16.83
C THR A 43 -11.00 8.70 15.37
N CYS A 44 -10.52 7.85 14.45
CA CYS A 44 -10.27 8.30 13.07
C CYS A 44 -10.55 7.22 12.01
N PHE A 45 -11.39 7.54 11.04
CA PHE A 45 -11.41 6.84 9.76
C PHE A 45 -10.10 7.09 9.00
N THR A 46 -9.62 6.08 8.29
CA THR A 46 -8.38 6.14 7.51
C THR A 46 -8.59 5.81 6.05
N HIS A 47 -9.37 4.77 5.74
CA HIS A 47 -9.60 4.30 4.38
C HIS A 47 -11.07 4.04 4.12
N LEU A 48 -11.49 4.22 2.87
CA LEU A 48 -12.83 3.90 2.41
C LEU A 48 -12.72 3.24 1.04
N VAL A 49 -13.44 2.14 0.86
CA VAL A 49 -13.58 1.47 -0.44
C VAL A 49 -15.05 1.12 -0.67
N VAL A 50 -15.52 1.37 -1.90
CA VAL A 50 -16.88 1.04 -2.32
C VAL A 50 -16.84 -0.24 -3.15
N HIS A 51 -17.71 -1.19 -2.84
CA HIS A 51 -17.89 -2.38 -3.64
C HIS A 51 -18.56 -2.03 -4.97
N SER A 52 -17.91 -2.35 -6.09
CA SER A 52 -18.37 -1.95 -7.43
C SER A 52 -19.72 -2.55 -7.84
N GLY A 53 -20.03 -3.76 -7.37
CA GLY A 53 -21.31 -4.45 -7.65
C GLY A 53 -22.48 -4.04 -6.75
N THR A 54 -22.32 -4.12 -5.43
CA THR A 54 -23.42 -3.87 -4.46
C THR A 54 -23.56 -2.41 -4.05
N GLY A 55 -22.52 -1.59 -4.19
CA GLY A 55 -22.47 -0.24 -3.61
C GLY A 55 -22.24 -0.22 -2.10
N ASP A 56 -22.01 -1.36 -1.45
CA ASP A 56 -21.63 -1.41 -0.04
C ASP A 56 -20.30 -0.70 0.18
N ILE A 57 -20.18 -0.04 1.32
CA ILE A 57 -19.03 0.77 1.70
C ILE A 57 -18.29 0.07 2.82
N TYR A 58 -17.01 -0.21 2.63
CA TYR A 58 -16.13 -0.68 3.69
C TYR A 58 -15.25 0.49 4.13
N ALA A 59 -15.27 0.79 5.42
CA ALA A 59 -14.47 1.87 6.00
C ALA A 59 -13.53 1.32 7.07
N GLY A 60 -12.23 1.54 6.86
CA GLY A 60 -11.17 1.24 7.80
C GLY A 60 -10.97 2.42 8.73
N ALA A 61 -10.80 2.13 10.01
CA ALA A 61 -10.55 3.11 11.05
C ALA A 61 -9.46 2.64 11.99
N VAL A 62 -9.08 3.49 12.94
CA VAL A 62 -8.30 3.08 14.09
C VAL A 62 -9.13 2.09 14.90
N ASN A 63 -8.57 0.90 15.16
CA ASN A 63 -9.12 -0.20 15.96
C ASN A 63 -10.42 -0.83 15.44
N GLN A 64 -10.89 -0.45 14.26
CA GLN A 64 -12.15 -0.97 13.73
C GLN A 64 -12.21 -0.97 12.20
N ILE A 65 -12.95 -1.91 11.65
CA ILE A 65 -13.40 -1.90 10.25
C ILE A 65 -14.92 -2.02 10.27
N VAL A 66 -15.61 -1.22 9.47
CA VAL A 66 -17.07 -1.25 9.38
C VAL A 66 -17.52 -1.46 7.94
N LYS A 67 -18.68 -2.11 7.80
CA LYS A 67 -19.43 -2.25 6.57
C LYS A 67 -20.69 -1.43 6.68
N LEU A 68 -20.90 -0.55 5.72
CA LEU A 68 -22.09 0.28 5.59
C LEU A 68 -22.79 -0.06 4.27
N SER A 69 -24.11 0.08 4.25
CA SER A 69 -24.87 0.15 3.00
C SER A 69 -24.53 1.40 2.19
N ALA A 70 -24.98 1.47 0.94
CA ALA A 70 -24.85 2.66 0.09
C ALA A 70 -25.45 3.93 0.73
N ASP A 71 -26.46 3.78 1.60
CA ASP A 71 -27.08 4.88 2.36
C ASP A 71 -26.36 5.17 3.69
N LEU A 72 -25.13 4.69 3.88
CA LEU A 72 -24.32 4.87 5.10
C LEU A 72 -24.91 4.25 6.38
N ARG A 73 -25.87 3.32 6.27
CA ARG A 73 -26.36 2.55 7.43
C ARG A 73 -25.39 1.43 7.78
N LEU A 74 -25.02 1.31 9.06
CA LEU A 74 -24.16 0.23 9.54
C LEU A 74 -24.82 -1.14 9.32
N GLN A 75 -24.06 -2.06 8.74
CA GLN A 75 -24.46 -3.45 8.52
C GLN A 75 -23.61 -4.42 9.33
N ALA A 76 -22.30 -4.18 9.45
CA ALA A 76 -21.40 -5.01 10.24
C ALA A 76 -20.20 -4.20 10.75
N GLY A 77 -19.57 -4.67 11.82
CA GLY A 77 -18.35 -4.09 12.36
C GLY A 77 -17.40 -5.17 12.88
N HIS A 78 -16.10 -4.92 12.72
CA HIS A 78 -15.02 -5.79 13.17
C HIS A 78 -14.04 -4.98 14.02
N VAL A 79 -13.79 -5.41 15.25
CA VAL A 79 -12.84 -4.76 16.16
C VAL A 79 -11.43 -5.28 15.86
N THR A 80 -10.51 -4.37 15.55
CA THR A 80 -9.10 -4.67 15.22
C THR A 80 -8.12 -4.20 16.30
N GLY A 81 -8.60 -3.51 17.35
CA GLY A 81 -7.82 -3.08 18.49
C GLY A 81 -8.64 -2.33 19.56
N PRO A 82 -8.01 -1.64 20.54
CA PRO A 82 -6.56 -1.66 20.79
C PRO A 82 -6.07 -3.06 21.14
N VAL A 83 -4.77 -3.30 20.97
CA VAL A 83 -4.14 -4.59 21.35
C VAL A 83 -2.85 -4.33 22.10
N VAL A 84 -2.48 -5.28 22.95
CA VAL A 84 -1.16 -5.29 23.61
C VAL A 84 -0.12 -5.59 22.55
N ASP A 85 0.81 -4.66 22.28
CA ASP A 85 1.88 -4.86 21.30
C ASP A 85 3.00 -3.85 21.54
N ASN A 86 4.18 -4.09 20.95
CA ASN A 86 5.23 -3.08 20.89
C ASN A 86 5.89 -3.13 19.50
N ASN A 87 6.01 -1.95 18.87
CA ASN A 87 6.56 -1.83 17.53
C ASN A 87 8.03 -2.25 17.45
N GLU A 88 8.78 -2.33 18.54
CA GLU A 88 10.17 -2.82 18.55
C GLU A 88 10.26 -4.36 18.46
N CYS A 89 9.20 -5.09 18.79
CA CYS A 89 9.21 -6.56 18.82
C CYS A 89 9.26 -7.18 17.41
N TYR A 90 10.34 -7.89 17.08
CA TYR A 90 10.42 -8.68 15.85
C TYR A 90 10.96 -10.11 16.11
N PRO A 91 10.24 -11.18 15.72
CA PRO A 91 8.83 -11.20 15.33
C PRO A 91 7.88 -10.66 16.42
N PRO A 92 6.60 -10.42 16.12
CA PRO A 92 5.60 -9.99 17.10
C PRO A 92 5.47 -10.94 18.30
N HIS A 93 5.00 -10.40 19.42
CA HIS A 93 4.90 -11.13 20.70
C HIS A 93 3.99 -12.38 20.64
N ILE A 94 3.01 -12.40 19.73
CA ILE A 94 2.12 -13.55 19.47
C ILE A 94 2.86 -14.75 18.86
N VAL A 95 4.05 -14.55 18.29
CA VAL A 95 4.88 -15.62 17.70
C VAL A 95 6.06 -15.96 18.60
N ARG A 96 6.69 -14.95 19.20
CA ARG A 96 7.86 -15.13 20.06
C ARG A 96 7.82 -14.13 21.22
N PRO A 97 8.20 -14.51 22.45
CA PRO A 97 8.33 -13.56 23.56
C PRO A 97 9.17 -12.34 23.17
N CYS A 98 8.74 -11.16 23.60
CA CYS A 98 9.42 -9.90 23.34
C CYS A 98 10.16 -9.40 24.58
N GLU A 99 11.38 -8.89 24.38
CA GLU A 99 12.20 -8.31 25.45
C GLU A 99 11.76 -6.88 25.81
N HIS A 100 11.06 -6.20 24.90
CA HIS A 100 10.53 -4.87 25.14
C HIS A 100 9.20 -4.93 25.88
N SER A 101 8.95 -3.92 26.72
CA SER A 101 7.69 -3.78 27.45
C SER A 101 6.51 -3.68 26.49
N LEU A 102 5.50 -4.53 26.69
CA LEU A 102 4.27 -4.49 25.90
C LEU A 102 3.28 -3.52 26.54
N ASP A 103 2.54 -2.78 25.71
CA ASP A 103 1.51 -1.85 26.17
C ASP A 103 0.29 -1.88 25.24
N TRP A 104 -0.87 -1.49 25.76
CA TRP A 104 -2.08 -1.31 24.98
C TRP A 104 -1.89 -0.20 23.96
N SER A 105 -2.08 -0.52 22.69
CA SER A 105 -1.83 0.44 21.63
C SER A 105 -2.79 0.26 20.46
N ASN A 106 -3.08 1.37 19.80
CA ASN A 106 -4.08 1.44 18.73
C ASN A 106 -3.57 0.81 17.43
N ASN A 107 -4.40 -0.03 16.82
CA ASN A 107 -4.19 -0.59 15.49
C ASN A 107 -4.76 0.33 14.43
N VAL A 108 -3.91 0.93 13.60
CA VAL A 108 -4.35 1.85 12.55
C VAL A 108 -4.51 1.06 11.26
N ASN A 109 -5.68 1.09 10.63
CA ASN A 109 -5.85 0.52 9.30
C ASN A 109 -5.02 1.33 8.27
N LYS A 110 -4.06 0.67 7.61
CA LYS A 110 -3.12 1.24 6.64
C LYS A 110 -3.47 0.98 5.19
N LEU A 111 -4.28 -0.05 4.95
CA LEU A 111 -4.71 -0.45 3.62
C LEU A 111 -6.04 -1.18 3.72
N LEU A 112 -6.91 -0.92 2.74
CA LEU A 112 -8.20 -1.58 2.61
C LEU A 112 -8.49 -1.84 1.14
N LEU A 113 -8.56 -3.11 0.74
CA LEU A 113 -8.76 -3.53 -0.65
C LEU A 113 -9.85 -4.60 -0.72
N VAL A 114 -10.74 -4.49 -1.71
CA VAL A 114 -11.72 -5.54 -2.03
C VAL A 114 -11.06 -6.54 -2.99
N ASP A 115 -10.92 -7.77 -2.55
CA ASP A 115 -10.51 -8.92 -3.37
C ASP A 115 -11.78 -9.57 -3.95
N TYR A 116 -12.21 -9.08 -5.12
CA TYR A 116 -13.41 -9.58 -5.80
C TYR A 116 -13.30 -11.05 -6.22
N SER A 117 -12.08 -11.51 -6.51
CA SER A 117 -11.85 -12.90 -6.96
C SER A 117 -11.92 -13.88 -5.79
N GLY A 118 -11.47 -13.46 -4.61
CA GLY A 118 -11.52 -14.22 -3.36
C GLY A 118 -12.77 -13.97 -2.49
N ASP A 119 -13.73 -13.17 -2.95
CA ASP A 119 -14.95 -12.77 -2.21
C ASP A 119 -14.66 -12.28 -0.77
N ARG A 120 -13.63 -11.44 -0.63
CA ARG A 120 -13.12 -11.02 0.67
C ARG A 120 -12.55 -9.61 0.65
N LEU A 121 -12.40 -9.05 1.85
CA LEU A 121 -11.78 -7.77 2.13
C LEU A 121 -10.39 -8.02 2.71
N LEU A 122 -9.36 -7.48 2.06
CA LEU A 122 -8.01 -7.43 2.60
C LEU A 122 -7.84 -6.14 3.40
N ALA A 123 -7.52 -6.26 4.68
CA ALA A 123 -7.26 -5.12 5.55
C ALA A 123 -5.91 -5.29 6.27
N CYS A 124 -5.02 -4.32 6.11
CA CYS A 124 -3.70 -4.34 6.76
C CYS A 124 -3.62 -3.29 7.87
N GLY A 125 -3.10 -3.67 9.03
CA GLY A 125 -2.98 -2.81 10.20
C GLY A 125 -1.56 -2.31 10.45
N THR A 126 -1.35 -1.61 11.56
CA THR A 126 -0.01 -1.27 12.07
C THR A 126 0.52 -2.28 13.08
N LYS A 127 -0.37 -3.02 13.76
CA LYS A 127 0.01 -3.91 14.86
C LYS A 127 0.59 -5.22 14.36
N TRP A 128 1.35 -5.86 15.25
CA TRP A 128 2.06 -7.10 14.98
C TRP A 128 2.98 -6.97 13.75
N GLN A 129 3.73 -5.87 13.66
CA GLN A 129 4.63 -5.58 12.52
C GLN A 129 3.90 -5.46 11.16
N GLY A 130 2.64 -5.03 11.17
CA GLY A 130 1.87 -4.75 9.97
C GLY A 130 1.21 -6.00 9.37
N VAL A 131 0.66 -6.86 10.22
CA VAL A 131 -0.11 -8.04 9.78
C VAL A 131 -1.39 -7.61 9.05
N CYS A 132 -1.77 -8.39 8.05
CA CYS A 132 -3.04 -8.25 7.35
C CYS A 132 -4.05 -9.32 7.78
N MET A 133 -5.32 -8.93 7.73
CA MET A 133 -6.47 -9.79 7.95
C MET A 133 -7.32 -9.88 6.69
N PHE A 134 -7.97 -11.02 6.52
CA PHE A 134 -8.97 -11.27 5.49
C PHE A 134 -10.34 -11.34 6.14
N LEU A 135 -11.27 -10.51 5.71
CA LEU A 135 -12.63 -10.46 6.22
C LEU A 135 -13.63 -10.82 5.12
N ARG A 136 -14.69 -11.57 5.44
CA ARG A 136 -15.74 -11.88 4.48
C ARG A 136 -16.55 -10.63 4.13
N LEU A 137 -16.89 -10.44 2.85
CA LEU A 137 -17.56 -9.22 2.38
C LEU A 137 -18.99 -9.05 2.94
N ASP A 138 -19.71 -10.13 3.23
CA ASP A 138 -21.09 -10.07 3.71
C ASP A 138 -21.21 -9.47 5.12
N ASN A 139 -20.38 -9.91 6.07
CA ASN A 139 -20.53 -9.67 7.51
C ASN A 139 -19.23 -9.41 8.26
N LEU A 140 -18.10 -9.23 7.55
CA LEU A 140 -16.78 -8.96 8.15
C LEU A 140 -16.27 -10.06 9.10
N PHE A 141 -16.73 -11.30 8.92
CA PHE A 141 -16.15 -12.44 9.63
C PHE A 141 -14.70 -12.64 9.24
N LYS A 142 -13.81 -12.86 10.23
CA LYS A 142 -12.38 -13.06 9.99
C LYS A 142 -12.13 -14.44 9.36
N LEU A 143 -11.74 -14.44 8.10
CA LEU A 143 -11.36 -15.63 7.34
C LEU A 143 -9.96 -16.09 7.72
N GLY A 144 -9.04 -15.15 7.95
CA GLY A 144 -7.67 -15.45 8.34
C GLY A 144 -6.89 -14.22 8.77
N GLU A 145 -5.87 -14.44 9.59
CA GLU A 145 -4.92 -13.41 10.04
C GLU A 145 -3.52 -13.99 10.07
N LEU A 146 -2.74 -13.61 9.06
CA LEU A 146 -1.49 -14.27 8.76
C LEU A 146 -0.37 -13.69 9.61
N HIS A 147 0.23 -14.51 10.48
CA HIS A 147 1.30 -14.04 11.37
C HIS A 147 2.42 -15.05 11.56
N HIS A 148 2.35 -16.24 10.97
CA HIS A 148 3.33 -17.31 11.22
C HIS A 148 4.65 -17.19 10.44
N ARG A 149 4.72 -16.37 9.39
CA ARG A 149 5.87 -16.25 8.50
C ARG A 149 6.35 -14.80 8.39
N LYS A 150 7.64 -14.61 8.06
CA LYS A 150 8.24 -13.27 7.95
C LYS A 150 7.58 -12.44 6.87
N GLU A 151 7.17 -13.10 5.80
CA GLU A 151 6.45 -12.52 4.68
C GLU A 151 5.13 -11.91 5.17
N HIS A 152 4.48 -12.44 6.20
CA HIS A 152 3.19 -11.90 6.64
C HIS A 152 3.28 -10.52 7.33
N TYR A 153 4.48 -10.03 7.62
CA TYR A 153 4.72 -8.74 8.24
C TYR A 153 5.00 -7.68 7.15
N LEU A 154 4.17 -6.64 7.05
CA LEU A 154 4.25 -5.61 6.00
C LEU A 154 4.77 -4.24 6.46
N SER A 155 5.29 -4.12 7.68
CA SER A 155 5.68 -2.88 8.38
C SER A 155 4.57 -2.27 9.25
N GLY A 156 4.93 -2.01 10.50
CA GLY A 156 4.12 -1.28 11.48
C GLY A 156 4.19 0.25 11.38
N ALA A 157 4.89 0.81 10.37
CA ALA A 157 4.92 2.26 10.12
C ALA A 157 3.50 2.82 9.94
N ARG A 158 3.20 4.01 10.46
CA ARG A 158 1.82 4.54 10.45
C ARG A 158 1.30 4.98 9.09
N GLU A 159 2.18 5.39 8.19
CA GLU A 159 1.83 6.02 6.91
C GLU A 159 2.50 5.29 5.73
N GLY A 160 2.09 5.63 4.52
CA GLY A 160 2.82 5.28 3.30
C GLY A 160 2.61 3.85 2.83
N MET A 161 1.37 3.36 2.84
CA MET A 161 1.01 2.05 2.30
C MET A 161 -0.06 2.20 1.21
N ALA A 162 0.19 1.59 0.06
CA ALA A 162 -0.77 1.50 -1.03
C ALA A 162 -0.60 0.15 -1.74
N GLY A 163 -1.64 -0.31 -2.44
CA GLY A 163 -1.54 -1.57 -3.18
C GLY A 163 -2.67 -1.76 -4.18
N VAL A 164 -2.50 -2.75 -5.02
CA VAL A 164 -3.49 -3.19 -6.00
C VAL A 164 -3.52 -4.70 -6.09
N ILE A 165 -4.73 -5.25 -6.18
CA ILE A 165 -4.94 -6.66 -6.47
C ILE A 165 -5.12 -6.81 -7.97
N VAL A 166 -4.32 -7.69 -8.56
CA VAL A 166 -4.35 -8.02 -9.98
C VAL A 166 -4.78 -9.47 -10.09
N SER A 167 -5.92 -9.69 -10.73
CA SER A 167 -6.40 -11.03 -11.01
C SER A 167 -6.06 -11.45 -12.42
N ASP A 168 -5.49 -12.64 -12.57
CA ASP A 168 -5.41 -13.29 -13.87
C ASP A 168 -6.78 -13.92 -14.18
N LYS A 169 -7.43 -13.44 -15.24
CA LYS A 169 -8.76 -13.93 -15.64
C LYS A 169 -8.73 -15.38 -16.10
N ASP A 170 -7.58 -15.83 -16.61
CA ASP A 170 -7.41 -17.18 -17.16
C ASP A 170 -6.97 -18.17 -16.07
N HIS A 171 -6.40 -17.67 -14.97
CA HIS A 171 -5.90 -18.48 -13.86
C HIS A 171 -6.30 -17.88 -12.49
N LYS A 172 -7.44 -18.33 -11.95
CA LYS A 172 -7.97 -17.87 -10.65
C LYS A 172 -6.97 -18.00 -9.48
N ASP A 173 -6.03 -18.94 -9.56
CA ASP A 173 -5.01 -19.18 -8.53
C ASP A 173 -3.75 -18.28 -8.68
N GLN A 174 -3.75 -17.34 -9.63
CA GLN A 174 -2.66 -16.39 -9.89
C GLN A 174 -3.07 -14.94 -9.58
N ASN A 175 -3.89 -14.73 -8.55
CA ASN A 175 -4.12 -13.38 -8.05
C ASN A 175 -2.86 -12.87 -7.35
N HIS A 176 -2.41 -11.69 -7.74
CA HIS A 176 -1.23 -11.04 -7.17
C HIS A 176 -1.63 -9.77 -6.44
N LEU A 177 -1.11 -9.60 -5.23
CA LEU A 177 -1.10 -8.33 -4.51
C LEU A 177 0.23 -7.64 -4.79
N PHE A 178 0.18 -6.48 -5.46
CA PHE A 178 1.29 -5.55 -5.47
C PHE A 178 1.09 -4.56 -4.33
N ILE A 179 2.06 -4.47 -3.42
CA ILE A 179 1.95 -3.64 -2.23
C ILE A 179 3.25 -2.91 -1.93
N GLY A 180 3.13 -1.60 -1.81
CA GLY A 180 4.18 -0.70 -1.36
C GLY A 180 3.91 -0.25 0.07
N ALA A 181 4.93 -0.23 0.92
CA ALA A 181 4.84 0.19 2.31
C ALA A 181 6.14 0.87 2.77
N ALA A 182 6.00 1.98 3.49
CA ALA A 182 7.11 2.57 4.23
C ALA A 182 7.68 1.56 5.25
N VAL A 183 9.00 1.44 5.31
CA VAL A 183 9.67 0.41 6.14
C VAL A 183 9.85 0.84 7.59
N GLY A 184 9.64 2.12 7.92
CA GLY A 184 9.67 2.61 9.30
C GLY A 184 11.02 2.41 9.98
N GLY A 185 12.12 2.64 9.25
CA GLY A 185 13.49 2.44 9.75
C GLY A 185 13.91 0.97 9.86
N LYS A 186 13.13 0.03 9.30
CA LYS A 186 13.39 -1.42 9.35
C LYS A 186 13.61 -2.05 7.96
N PRO A 187 14.53 -1.51 7.14
CA PRO A 187 14.77 -1.98 5.76
C PRO A 187 15.20 -3.45 5.68
N LYS A 188 15.82 -3.99 6.75
CA LYS A 188 16.23 -5.40 6.83
C LYS A 188 15.07 -6.38 6.97
N TYR A 189 13.94 -5.93 7.53
CA TYR A 189 12.81 -6.79 7.85
C TYR A 189 11.71 -6.74 6.80
N PHE A 190 11.49 -5.57 6.19
CA PHE A 190 10.36 -5.35 5.29
C PHE A 190 10.84 -4.87 3.92
N PRO A 191 10.34 -5.47 2.83
CA PRO A 191 10.47 -4.85 1.52
C PRO A 191 9.63 -3.57 1.45
N SER A 192 10.15 -2.57 0.75
CA SER A 192 9.44 -1.34 0.46
C SER A 192 8.33 -1.57 -0.58
N LEU A 193 8.60 -2.41 -1.59
CA LEU A 193 7.62 -2.81 -2.61
C LEU A 193 7.71 -4.31 -2.82
N SER A 194 6.57 -4.99 -2.97
CA SER A 194 6.54 -6.44 -3.19
C SER A 194 5.35 -6.90 -4.01
N SER A 195 5.50 -8.04 -4.71
CA SER A 195 4.42 -8.77 -5.36
C SER A 195 4.24 -10.10 -4.65
N ARG A 196 3.01 -10.35 -4.21
CA ARG A 196 2.65 -11.43 -3.30
C ARG A 196 1.48 -12.24 -3.83
N LYS A 197 1.45 -13.53 -3.53
CA LYS A 197 0.37 -14.43 -3.95
C LYS A 197 -0.87 -14.22 -3.08
N LEU A 198 -2.03 -14.17 -3.71
CA LEU A 198 -3.33 -14.26 -3.06
C LEU A 198 -4.00 -15.55 -3.53
N VAL A 199 -4.01 -16.55 -2.66
CA VAL A 199 -4.61 -17.86 -2.94
C VAL A 199 -6.00 -17.96 -2.30
N SER A 200 -6.80 -18.92 -2.76
CA SER A 200 -8.18 -19.08 -2.30
C SER A 200 -8.25 -19.41 -0.80
N ASP A 201 -7.43 -20.36 -0.34
CA ASP A 201 -7.37 -20.78 1.06
C ASP A 201 -6.42 -19.88 1.87
N THR A 202 -7.00 -19.11 2.80
CA THR A 202 -6.29 -18.15 3.67
C THR A 202 -5.34 -18.81 4.66
N ASP A 203 -5.49 -20.10 4.96
CA ASP A 203 -4.69 -20.77 5.99
C ASP A 203 -3.42 -21.43 5.44
N THR A 204 -3.25 -21.37 4.11
CA THR A 204 -2.08 -21.95 3.45
C THR A 204 -0.83 -21.07 3.61
N PRO A 205 0.36 -21.70 3.65
CA PRO A 205 1.62 -20.97 3.71
C PRO A 205 1.94 -20.14 2.46
N ASP A 206 1.26 -20.41 1.34
CA ASP A 206 1.43 -19.69 0.09
C ASP A 206 0.74 -18.33 0.10
N MET A 207 -0.27 -18.16 0.96
CA MET A 207 -0.97 -16.90 1.10
C MET A 207 -0.01 -15.78 1.54
N MET A 208 -0.02 -14.65 0.83
CA MET A 208 0.86 -13.50 1.05
C MET A 208 2.37 -13.77 0.92
N SER A 209 2.76 -14.97 0.46
CA SER A 209 4.14 -15.29 0.08
C SER A 209 4.55 -14.54 -1.19
N LEU A 210 5.86 -14.38 -1.43
CA LEU A 210 6.36 -13.75 -2.65
C LEU A 210 5.98 -14.58 -3.89
N VAL A 211 5.60 -13.89 -4.98
CA VAL A 211 5.29 -14.55 -6.27
C VAL A 211 6.49 -15.35 -6.78
N TYR A 212 7.69 -14.81 -6.58
CA TYR A 212 8.94 -15.47 -6.94
C TYR A 212 10.03 -15.15 -5.92
N GLN A 213 10.81 -16.17 -5.56
CA GLN A 213 11.94 -16.03 -4.65
C GLN A 213 12.98 -17.10 -4.97
N ASP A 214 14.19 -16.66 -5.31
CA ASP A 214 15.39 -17.48 -5.36
C ASP A 214 16.52 -16.83 -4.52
N GLU A 215 17.72 -17.38 -4.56
CA GLU A 215 18.88 -16.91 -3.77
C GLU A 215 19.34 -15.49 -4.16
N PHE A 216 19.06 -15.04 -5.38
CA PHE A 216 19.58 -13.80 -5.95
C PHE A 216 18.50 -12.76 -6.25
N ILE A 217 17.31 -13.21 -6.66
CA ILE A 217 16.20 -12.39 -7.16
C ILE A 217 14.94 -12.81 -6.44
N SER A 218 14.18 -11.81 -6.01
CA SER A 218 12.87 -12.00 -5.40
C SER A 218 11.90 -10.97 -5.95
N SER A 219 10.61 -11.25 -5.88
CA SER A 219 9.54 -10.37 -6.35
C SER A 219 9.28 -9.21 -5.37
N GLN A 220 10.34 -8.49 -5.01
CA GLN A 220 10.34 -7.38 -4.05
C GLN A 220 11.53 -6.43 -4.26
N ILE A 221 11.40 -5.22 -3.74
CA ILE A 221 12.46 -4.21 -3.65
C ILE A 221 12.64 -3.86 -2.17
N GLN A 222 13.88 -3.98 -1.69
CA GLN A 222 14.28 -3.57 -0.35
C GLN A 222 15.13 -2.30 -0.43
N ILE A 223 15.03 -1.45 0.59
CA ILE A 223 15.91 -0.28 0.71
C ILE A 223 17.28 -0.79 1.18
N PRO A 224 18.38 -0.51 0.45
CA PRO A 224 19.71 -0.93 0.88
C PRO A 224 20.09 -0.33 2.24
N LEU A 225 20.82 -1.09 3.05
CA LEU A 225 21.31 -0.60 4.34
C LEU A 225 22.28 0.58 4.19
N ASP A 226 23.09 0.59 3.13
CA ASP A 226 24.01 1.68 2.81
C ASP A 226 23.27 3.00 2.60
N THR A 227 22.11 2.96 1.93
CA THR A 227 21.24 4.13 1.73
C THR A 227 20.73 4.70 3.05
N VAL A 228 20.32 3.83 3.99
CA VAL A 228 19.83 4.28 5.30
C VAL A 228 20.98 4.76 6.19
N ALA A 229 22.18 4.21 6.03
CA ALA A 229 23.38 4.69 6.70
C ALA A 229 23.79 6.09 6.21
N GLN A 230 23.72 6.33 4.90
CA GLN A 230 24.04 7.62 4.29
C GLN A 230 22.95 8.66 4.52
N TYR A 231 21.68 8.26 4.45
CA TYR A 231 20.52 9.12 4.62
C TYR A 231 19.64 8.61 5.77
N PRO A 232 19.95 8.99 7.02
CA PRO A 232 19.15 8.60 8.16
C PRO A 232 17.68 8.99 7.99
N ASN A 233 16.77 8.05 8.20
CA ASN A 233 15.33 8.18 7.97
C ASN A 233 14.89 8.23 6.50
N PHE A 234 15.73 7.79 5.55
CA PHE A 234 15.24 7.50 4.20
C PHE A 234 14.13 6.45 4.26
N ASP A 235 13.00 6.77 3.65
CA ASP A 235 11.84 5.88 3.53
C ASP A 235 11.04 6.27 2.28
N ILE A 236 10.18 5.36 1.82
CA ILE A 236 9.36 5.54 0.62
C ILE A 236 7.89 5.46 1.03
N TYR A 237 7.18 6.59 0.90
CA TYR A 237 5.78 6.70 1.29
C TYR A 237 4.88 6.51 0.07
N TYR A 238 4.25 5.34 -0.04
CA TYR A 238 3.31 5.06 -1.13
C TYR A 238 1.95 5.69 -0.83
N ILE A 239 1.51 6.60 -1.70
CA ILE A 239 0.29 7.41 -1.49
C ILE A 239 -0.88 6.89 -2.33
N TYR A 240 -0.60 6.41 -3.55
CA TYR A 240 -1.63 5.89 -4.44
C TYR A 240 -1.08 4.76 -5.30
N ALA A 241 -1.91 3.76 -5.59
CA ALA A 241 -1.57 2.64 -6.46
C ALA A 241 -2.76 2.32 -7.38
N PHE A 242 -2.47 1.95 -8.63
CA PHE A 242 -3.51 1.55 -9.58
C PHE A 242 -2.96 0.65 -10.68
N SER A 243 -3.86 -0.11 -11.31
CA SER A 243 -3.58 -0.86 -12.53
C SER A 243 -4.14 -0.15 -13.76
N SER A 244 -3.40 -0.21 -14.86
CA SER A 244 -3.85 0.24 -16.19
C SER A 244 -3.15 -0.58 -17.27
N GLY A 245 -3.94 -1.17 -18.16
CA GLY A 245 -3.45 -2.11 -19.17
C GLY A 245 -2.70 -3.28 -18.54
N SER A 246 -1.47 -3.52 -19.01
CA SER A 246 -0.55 -4.56 -18.51
C SER A 246 0.41 -4.08 -17.41
N PHE A 247 0.15 -2.91 -16.83
CA PHE A 247 1.07 -2.27 -15.90
C PHE A 247 0.41 -1.95 -14.56
N ILE A 248 1.26 -1.90 -13.55
CA ILE A 248 0.97 -1.46 -12.19
C ILE A 248 1.75 -0.19 -11.93
N TYR A 249 1.08 0.79 -11.34
CA TYR A 249 1.65 2.09 -11.04
C TYR A 249 1.54 2.39 -9.56
N PHE A 250 2.57 3.03 -9.02
CA PHE A 250 2.56 3.63 -7.69
C PHE A 250 2.99 5.08 -7.77
N LEU A 251 2.34 5.94 -6.99
CA LEU A 251 2.84 7.27 -6.70
C LEU A 251 3.42 7.26 -5.31
N ALA A 252 4.72 7.53 -5.23
CA ALA A 252 5.48 7.48 -4.00
C ALA A 252 6.14 8.82 -3.73
N LEU A 253 6.22 9.19 -2.46
CA LEU A 253 7.00 10.32 -2.00
C LEU A 253 8.25 9.80 -1.30
N GLN A 254 9.42 10.24 -1.74
CA GLN A 254 10.70 9.81 -1.19
C GLN A 254 11.63 11.00 -0.97
N LEU A 255 12.63 10.83 -0.11
CA LEU A 255 13.69 11.82 0.05
C LEU A 255 14.43 12.00 -1.29
N ASP A 256 14.69 13.24 -1.66
CA ASP A 256 15.51 13.55 -2.82
C ASP A 256 16.99 13.39 -2.45
N THR A 257 17.56 12.22 -2.71
CA THR A 257 18.95 11.94 -2.31
C THR A 257 19.97 12.87 -2.94
N GLU A 258 19.69 13.46 -4.11
CA GLU A 258 20.60 14.39 -4.81
C GLU A 258 20.59 15.77 -4.12
N LEU A 259 19.41 16.29 -3.79
CA LEU A 259 19.28 17.57 -3.06
C LEU A 259 19.66 17.47 -1.58
N ASN A 260 19.77 16.26 -1.04
CA ASN A 260 20.16 16.01 0.34
C ASN A 260 21.59 15.43 0.46
N GLU A 261 22.40 15.43 -0.61
CA GLU A 261 23.81 15.02 -0.54
C GLU A 261 24.60 15.93 0.43
N GLY A 262 25.28 15.32 1.42
CA GLY A 262 26.12 16.05 2.38
C GLY A 262 25.44 16.55 3.66
N GLY A 263 24.19 16.20 3.91
CA GLY A 263 23.43 16.64 5.07
C GLY A 263 23.84 15.97 6.39
N ASN A 264 24.75 16.59 7.15
CA ASN A 264 24.81 16.43 8.61
C ASN A 264 23.39 16.57 9.17
N GLY A 265 22.99 15.69 10.09
CA GLY A 265 21.60 15.39 10.50
C GLY A 265 20.68 16.53 11.01
N GLY A 266 21.00 17.80 10.75
CA GLY A 266 20.15 18.99 10.92
C GLY A 266 19.82 19.78 9.65
N ALA A 267 20.19 19.31 8.44
CA ALA A 267 19.83 19.97 7.17
C ALA A 267 18.33 19.79 6.81
N GLU A 268 17.76 20.80 6.15
CA GLU A 268 16.37 20.75 5.62
C GLU A 268 16.20 19.55 4.68
N LYS A 269 15.13 18.78 4.87
CA LYS A 269 14.85 17.57 4.09
C LYS A 269 13.99 17.90 2.87
N PHE A 270 14.51 17.60 1.69
CA PHE A 270 13.78 17.73 0.42
C PHE A 270 13.21 16.39 -0.03
N TYR A 271 11.97 16.41 -0.50
CA TYR A 271 11.21 15.25 -0.95
C TYR A 271 10.74 15.45 -2.39
N ASN A 272 10.65 14.36 -3.13
CA ASN A 272 10.16 14.35 -4.49
C ASN A 272 9.14 13.24 -4.72
N THR A 273 8.02 13.58 -5.36
CA THR A 273 7.07 12.58 -5.83
C THR A 273 7.65 11.87 -7.04
N LYS A 274 7.59 10.54 -7.04
CA LYS A 274 7.91 9.70 -8.19
C LYS A 274 6.72 8.84 -8.58
N ILE A 275 6.56 8.62 -9.88
CA ILE A 275 5.73 7.55 -10.42
C ILE A 275 6.61 6.33 -10.68
N VAL A 276 6.23 5.21 -10.08
CA VAL A 276 6.82 3.89 -10.28
C VAL A 276 5.93 3.10 -11.21
N ARG A 277 6.51 2.33 -12.14
CA ARG A 277 5.78 1.39 -13.01
C ARG A 277 6.41 0.00 -12.98
N LEU A 278 5.56 -1.02 -13.00
CA LEU A 278 5.93 -2.44 -13.12
C LEU A 278 5.02 -3.12 -14.16
N CYS A 279 5.54 -4.13 -14.86
CA CYS A 279 4.70 -5.05 -15.63
C CYS A 279 3.96 -6.00 -14.69
N SER A 280 2.66 -6.20 -14.90
CA SER A 280 1.85 -7.09 -14.05
C SER A 280 2.29 -8.57 -14.11
N LYS A 281 2.90 -8.98 -15.22
CA LYS A 281 3.39 -10.35 -15.46
C LYS A 281 4.90 -10.52 -15.22
N ASP A 282 5.57 -9.51 -14.66
CA ASP A 282 6.99 -9.61 -14.34
C ASP A 282 7.19 -10.07 -12.89
N ASN A 283 7.45 -11.36 -12.75
CA ASN A 283 7.66 -11.97 -11.44
C ASN A 283 9.04 -11.65 -10.84
N ARG A 284 9.96 -11.04 -11.61
CA ARG A 284 11.35 -10.80 -11.19
C ARG A 284 11.70 -9.33 -10.97
N PHE A 285 10.73 -8.43 -11.13
CA PHE A 285 10.89 -6.98 -10.90
C PHE A 285 11.89 -6.28 -11.84
N HIS A 286 12.30 -6.92 -12.94
CA HIS A 286 13.15 -6.30 -13.98
C HIS A 286 12.48 -5.14 -14.72
N SER A 287 11.16 -5.03 -14.64
CA SER A 287 10.38 -3.95 -15.25
C SER A 287 10.19 -2.74 -14.35
N TYR A 288 10.75 -2.75 -13.13
CA TYR A 288 10.71 -1.60 -12.23
C TYR A 288 11.38 -0.42 -12.91
N VAL A 289 10.68 0.71 -12.93
CA VAL A 289 11.17 2.02 -13.38
C VAL A 289 10.59 3.11 -12.47
N GLU A 290 11.32 4.19 -12.25
CA GLU A 290 10.85 5.35 -11.48
C GLU A 290 11.15 6.68 -12.17
N PHE A 291 10.17 7.59 -12.18
CA PHE A 291 10.29 8.91 -12.80
C PHE A 291 9.78 9.98 -11.84
N PRO A 292 10.49 11.12 -11.67
CA PRO A 292 9.95 12.26 -10.94
C PRO A 292 8.64 12.74 -11.57
N LEU A 293 7.65 13.05 -10.73
CA LEU A 293 6.36 13.57 -11.15
C LEU A 293 6.05 14.86 -10.37
N GLY A 294 5.55 15.87 -11.08
CA GLY A 294 5.19 17.15 -10.50
C GLY A 294 4.68 18.08 -11.58
N CYS A 295 4.33 19.30 -11.19
CA CYS A 295 3.88 20.33 -12.11
C CYS A 295 4.31 21.71 -11.65
N THR A 296 4.27 22.66 -12.57
CA THR A 296 4.63 24.05 -12.32
C THR A 296 3.47 24.97 -12.65
N LYS A 297 3.31 26.04 -11.87
CA LYS A 297 2.34 27.10 -12.13
C LYS A 297 3.03 28.44 -11.86
N ASP A 298 3.05 29.32 -12.86
CA ASP A 298 3.64 30.67 -12.77
C ASP A 298 5.09 30.65 -12.24
N GLY A 299 5.88 29.65 -12.65
CA GLY A 299 7.28 29.45 -12.20
C GLY A 299 7.45 28.79 -10.83
N VAL A 300 6.36 28.48 -10.12
CA VAL A 300 6.38 27.78 -8.83
C VAL A 300 6.25 26.27 -9.04
N GLU A 301 7.10 25.49 -8.36
CA GLU A 301 7.05 24.03 -8.41
C GLU A 301 6.15 23.42 -7.31
N TYR A 302 5.43 22.37 -7.69
CA TYR A 302 4.60 21.57 -6.79
C TYR A 302 5.00 20.10 -6.92
N ARG A 303 5.63 19.56 -5.87
CA ARG A 303 6.31 18.25 -5.91
C ARG A 303 5.83 17.30 -4.81
N LEU A 304 4.96 17.73 -3.90
CA LEU A 304 4.50 16.93 -2.75
C LEU A 304 3.09 16.39 -3.00
N ILE A 305 2.97 15.15 -3.46
CA ILE A 305 1.66 14.52 -3.68
C ILE A 305 0.83 14.47 -2.38
N GLN A 306 -0.45 14.82 -2.50
CA GLN A 306 -1.45 14.74 -1.43
C GLN A 306 -2.49 13.65 -1.71
N ALA A 307 -2.92 13.56 -2.96
CA ALA A 307 -3.87 12.55 -3.42
C ALA A 307 -3.74 12.35 -4.93
N ALA A 308 -4.20 11.21 -5.42
CA ALA A 308 -4.32 10.94 -6.85
C ALA A 308 -5.50 10.05 -7.16
N PHE A 309 -5.98 10.13 -8.40
CA PHE A 309 -7.07 9.31 -8.88
C PHE A 309 -6.94 9.07 -10.38
N LYS A 310 -6.90 7.79 -10.77
CA LYS A 310 -6.90 7.37 -12.18
C LYS A 310 -8.35 7.22 -12.66
N GLN A 311 -8.65 7.78 -13.82
CA GLN A 311 -9.98 7.71 -14.42
C GLN A 311 -9.91 7.63 -15.96
N ARG A 312 -10.97 7.13 -16.60
CA ARG A 312 -11.16 7.23 -18.05
C ARG A 312 -11.37 8.67 -18.46
N ALA A 313 -10.76 9.10 -19.57
CA ALA A 313 -10.92 10.46 -20.07
C ALA A 313 -12.39 10.81 -20.36
N GLY A 314 -13.12 9.88 -20.98
CA GLY A 314 -14.48 10.14 -21.46
C GLY A 314 -14.50 11.14 -22.62
N LYS A 315 -15.65 11.28 -23.27
CA LYS A 315 -15.77 11.97 -24.56
C LYS A 315 -15.18 13.38 -24.62
N LYS A 316 -15.53 14.26 -23.68
CA LYS A 316 -15.16 15.68 -23.75
C LYS A 316 -13.67 15.90 -23.51
N LEU A 317 -13.12 15.31 -22.45
CA LEU A 317 -11.72 15.45 -22.10
C LEU A 317 -10.83 14.74 -23.12
N ALA A 318 -11.25 13.57 -23.61
CA ALA A 318 -10.55 12.85 -24.66
C ALA A 318 -10.41 13.70 -25.94
N LEU A 319 -11.50 14.33 -26.40
CA LEU A 319 -11.45 15.23 -27.56
C LEU A 319 -10.49 16.41 -27.34
N ALA A 320 -10.51 17.03 -26.16
CA ALA A 320 -9.66 18.17 -25.84
C ALA A 320 -8.16 17.82 -25.78
N LEU A 321 -7.83 16.58 -25.41
CA LEU A 321 -6.45 16.11 -25.24
C LEU A 321 -5.94 15.23 -26.39
N GLY A 322 -6.77 15.00 -27.41
CA GLY A 322 -6.41 14.10 -28.52
C GLY A 322 -6.27 12.63 -28.10
N LEU A 323 -7.04 12.19 -27.10
CA LEU A 323 -7.05 10.83 -26.58
C LEU A 323 -8.26 10.05 -27.07
N GLY A 324 -8.24 8.72 -26.91
CA GLY A 324 -9.43 7.89 -26.98
C GLY A 324 -10.33 8.07 -25.75
N GLU A 325 -11.65 7.89 -25.90
CA GLU A 325 -12.60 8.04 -24.78
C GLU A 325 -12.28 7.10 -23.61
N ASN A 326 -11.70 5.93 -23.92
CA ASN A 326 -11.31 4.92 -22.96
C ASN A 326 -9.85 5.04 -22.50
N ASP A 327 -9.10 6.05 -22.94
CA ASP A 327 -7.74 6.24 -22.45
C ASP A 327 -7.76 6.67 -20.99
N ASP A 328 -6.78 6.18 -20.23
CA ASP A 328 -6.63 6.53 -18.82
C ASP A 328 -5.91 7.88 -18.66
N VAL A 329 -6.43 8.70 -17.77
CA VAL A 329 -5.81 9.94 -17.27
C VAL A 329 -5.64 9.84 -15.76
N LEU A 330 -4.63 10.52 -15.25
CA LEU A 330 -4.27 10.56 -13.84
C LEU A 330 -4.41 12.00 -13.33
N PHE A 331 -5.31 12.20 -12.38
CA PHE A 331 -5.42 13.44 -11.63
C PHE A 331 -4.55 13.33 -10.37
N VAL A 332 -3.77 14.37 -10.08
CA VAL A 332 -2.88 14.40 -8.90
C VAL A 332 -2.95 15.77 -8.25
N VAL A 333 -3.14 15.80 -6.93
CA VAL A 333 -3.03 17.01 -6.13
C VAL A 333 -1.63 17.10 -5.55
N PHE A 334 -0.94 18.21 -5.79
CA PHE A 334 0.37 18.49 -5.22
C PHE A 334 0.33 19.72 -4.32
N ALA A 335 1.00 19.65 -3.18
CA ALA A 335 1.36 20.82 -2.38
C ALA A 335 2.67 21.44 -2.91
N LYS A 336 2.81 22.74 -2.64
CA LYS A 336 3.94 23.57 -3.07
C LYS A 336 5.28 23.10 -2.50
N GLY A 337 6.33 23.24 -3.32
CA GLY A 337 7.71 23.00 -2.91
C GLY A 337 8.03 21.51 -2.70
N GLN A 338 9.06 21.25 -1.90
CA GLN A 338 9.65 19.92 -1.66
C GLN A 338 9.94 19.65 -0.17
N GLN A 339 9.55 20.55 0.73
CA GLN A 339 9.88 20.46 2.17
C GLN A 339 8.65 20.15 3.02
N ASN A 340 8.86 19.86 4.30
CA ASN A 340 7.79 19.72 5.29
C ASN A 340 6.73 18.67 4.91
N ARG A 341 7.14 17.48 4.43
CA ARG A 341 6.22 16.37 4.09
C ARG A 341 5.11 16.17 5.12
N SER A 342 5.46 16.13 6.41
CA SER A 342 4.51 15.81 7.48
C SER A 342 3.47 16.92 7.72
N ASN A 343 3.76 18.15 7.29
CA ASN A 343 2.84 19.28 7.39
C ASN A 343 3.04 20.17 6.15
N PRO A 344 2.54 19.74 4.98
CA PRO A 344 2.81 20.40 3.72
C PRO A 344 2.13 21.77 3.66
N PRO A 345 2.61 22.69 2.82
CA PRO A 345 1.97 24.00 2.63
C PRO A 345 0.51 23.86 2.19
N THR A 346 -0.34 24.79 2.63
CA THR A 346 -1.76 24.84 2.25
C THR A 346 -1.98 25.16 0.77
N GLU A 347 -0.98 25.74 0.11
CA GLU A 347 -1.02 26.04 -1.31
C GLU A 347 -0.88 24.74 -2.14
N THR A 348 -1.96 24.37 -2.82
CA THR A 348 -2.03 23.14 -3.63
C THR A 348 -2.49 23.40 -5.05
N VAL A 349 -2.11 22.52 -5.97
CA VAL A 349 -2.59 22.50 -7.37
C VAL A 349 -3.12 21.11 -7.73
N LEU A 350 -4.16 21.08 -8.57
CA LEU A 350 -4.64 19.86 -9.24
C LEU A 350 -4.03 19.79 -10.64
N CYS A 351 -3.24 18.76 -10.88
CA CYS A 351 -2.56 18.51 -12.15
C CYS A 351 -3.11 17.26 -12.82
N LEU A 352 -3.06 17.25 -14.15
CA LEU A 352 -3.51 16.14 -14.99
C LEU A 352 -2.33 15.60 -15.78
N PHE A 353 -2.21 14.27 -15.81
CA PHE A 353 -1.24 13.56 -16.63
C PHE A 353 -1.97 12.53 -17.48
N THR A 354 -1.67 12.46 -18.77
CA THR A 354 -2.16 11.36 -19.60
C THR A 354 -1.27 10.13 -19.36
N LEU A 355 -1.87 8.94 -19.26
CA LEU A 355 -1.06 7.72 -19.17
C LEU A 355 -0.31 7.46 -20.47
N HIS A 356 -0.80 7.99 -21.60
CA HIS A 356 -0.09 7.99 -22.87
C HIS A 356 1.28 8.66 -22.75
N ASP A 357 1.33 9.91 -22.28
CA ASP A 357 2.58 10.68 -22.18
C ASP A 357 3.54 10.10 -21.15
N ILE A 358 3.02 9.63 -20.00
CA ILE A 358 3.82 8.91 -19.00
C ILE A 358 4.46 7.68 -19.63
N ASN A 359 3.67 6.84 -20.31
CA ASN A 359 4.19 5.62 -20.92
C ASN A 359 5.16 5.90 -22.06
N LYS A 360 4.94 6.97 -22.82
CA LYS A 360 5.85 7.44 -23.87
C LYS A 360 7.19 7.88 -23.26
N ALA A 361 7.17 8.74 -22.24
CA ALA A 361 8.38 9.22 -21.57
C ALA A 361 9.22 8.05 -20.99
N ILE A 362 8.56 7.10 -20.32
CA ILE A 362 9.23 5.89 -19.81
C ILE A 362 9.83 5.09 -20.98
N THR A 363 9.05 4.80 -22.01
CA THR A 363 9.49 4.01 -23.17
C THR A 363 10.69 4.66 -23.88
N ASP A 364 10.66 5.97 -24.06
CA ASP A 364 11.74 6.71 -24.72
C ASP A 364 13.03 6.67 -23.90
N LYS A 365 12.93 6.83 -22.58
CA LYS A 365 14.07 6.72 -21.67
C LYS A 365 14.67 5.31 -21.63
N VAL A 366 13.82 4.28 -21.56
CA VAL A 366 14.24 2.87 -21.63
C VAL A 366 14.94 2.58 -22.96
N LYS A 367 14.39 3.01 -24.09
CA LYS A 367 15.01 2.87 -25.42
C LYS A 367 16.35 3.59 -25.52
N SER A 368 16.48 4.78 -24.93
CA SER A 368 17.74 5.53 -24.85
C SER A 368 18.79 4.74 -24.06
N CYS A 369 18.41 4.19 -22.91
CA CYS A 369 19.32 3.33 -22.14
C CYS A 369 19.75 2.08 -22.92
N PHE A 370 18.86 1.45 -23.68
CA PHE A 370 19.22 0.30 -24.53
C PHE A 370 20.18 0.63 -25.68
N ARG A 371 20.32 1.91 -26.06
CA ARG A 371 21.35 2.41 -26.98
C ARG A 371 22.69 2.71 -26.29
N GLY A 372 22.76 2.53 -24.97
CA GLY A 372 23.93 2.84 -24.15
C GLY A 372 24.04 4.33 -23.79
N GLU A 373 22.95 5.10 -23.95
CA GLU A 373 22.95 6.53 -23.68
C GLU A 373 22.62 6.81 -22.20
N GLY A 374 23.46 7.60 -21.54
CA GLY A 374 23.24 8.04 -20.16
C GLY A 374 23.53 6.95 -19.13
N LYS A 375 22.84 7.05 -17.99
CA LYS A 375 23.04 6.18 -16.82
C LYS A 375 21.69 5.78 -16.22
N LEU A 376 21.69 4.64 -15.55
CA LEU A 376 20.65 4.23 -14.61
C LEU A 376 20.86 5.06 -13.33
N SER A 377 20.00 6.05 -13.13
CA SER A 377 20.02 6.90 -11.93
C SER A 377 18.88 6.52 -11.01
N MET A 378 19.16 5.56 -10.13
CA MET A 378 18.36 5.23 -8.95
C MET A 378 19.29 5.28 -7.73
N PRO A 379 19.71 6.49 -7.30
CA PRO A 379 20.78 6.67 -6.31
C PRO A 379 20.50 5.92 -5.00
N TRP A 380 19.25 5.96 -4.53
CA TRP A 380 18.83 5.28 -3.31
C TRP A 380 18.88 3.75 -3.39
N LEU A 381 18.81 3.15 -4.59
CA LEU A 381 18.78 1.69 -4.77
C LEU A 381 20.15 1.14 -5.17
N LEU A 382 20.85 1.84 -6.07
CA LEU A 382 22.11 1.37 -6.66
C LEU A 382 23.34 1.86 -5.90
N GLY A 383 23.22 2.89 -5.06
CA GLY A 383 24.32 3.56 -4.35
C GLY A 383 25.34 4.27 -5.26
N LYS A 384 25.27 4.02 -6.57
CA LYS A 384 26.09 4.64 -7.62
C LYS A 384 25.33 4.64 -8.93
N GLU A 385 25.63 5.61 -9.79
CA GLU A 385 25.10 5.60 -11.15
C GLU A 385 25.79 4.52 -11.99
N LEU A 386 24.99 3.69 -12.67
CA LEU A 386 25.50 2.66 -13.57
C LEU A 386 25.34 3.12 -15.03
N PRO A 387 26.37 2.99 -15.89
CA PRO A 387 26.23 3.34 -17.30
C PRO A 387 25.22 2.41 -17.98
N CYS A 388 24.39 2.99 -18.84
CA CYS A 388 23.48 2.22 -19.67
C CYS A 388 24.25 1.34 -20.66
N ILE A 389 23.79 0.11 -20.87
CA ILE A 389 24.47 -0.87 -21.73
C ILE A 389 23.80 -0.90 -23.10
N ASN A 390 24.59 -0.69 -24.15
CA ASN A 390 24.11 -0.83 -25.53
C ASN A 390 23.86 -2.31 -25.87
N THR A 391 22.60 -2.65 -26.18
CA THR A 391 22.18 -4.02 -26.49
C THR A 391 22.18 -4.38 -27.98
N SER A 392 22.27 -3.37 -28.86
CA SER A 392 22.49 -3.60 -30.30
C SER A 392 23.93 -3.97 -30.64
N ALA A 393 24.88 -3.69 -29.74
CA ALA A 393 26.31 -4.03 -29.89
C ALA A 393 26.66 -5.43 -29.34
N THR A 394 25.76 -6.08 -28.60
CA THR A 394 25.95 -7.45 -28.11
C THR A 394 25.42 -8.46 -29.15
N LYS A 395 26.29 -9.38 -29.59
CA LYS A 395 25.98 -10.44 -30.58
C LYS A 395 24.64 -11.15 -30.30
N PRO A 396 23.93 -11.64 -31.34
CA PRO A 396 22.64 -12.30 -31.19
C PRO A 396 22.80 -13.56 -30.32
N GLY A 397 22.19 -13.55 -29.14
CA GLY A 397 22.23 -14.69 -28.21
C GLY A 397 22.11 -14.37 -26.72
N ARG A 398 22.21 -13.11 -26.29
CA ARG A 398 21.98 -12.72 -24.88
C ARG A 398 20.84 -11.70 -24.76
N THR A 399 19.63 -12.17 -24.53
CA THR A 399 18.55 -11.34 -23.96
C THR A 399 18.90 -10.98 -22.52
N TRP A 400 19.41 -9.77 -22.29
CA TRP A 400 19.55 -9.22 -20.95
C TRP A 400 18.18 -8.80 -20.41
N ARG A 401 17.84 -9.28 -19.22
CA ARG A 401 16.67 -8.86 -18.41
C ARG A 401 17.24 -8.18 -17.17
N GLY A 402 17.36 -6.86 -17.21
CA GLY A 402 17.83 -6.05 -16.10
C GLY A 402 16.80 -4.96 -15.79
N VAL A 403 16.79 -4.51 -14.53
CA VAL A 403 16.00 -3.38 -14.03
C VAL A 403 16.47 -2.08 -14.69
N VAL A 404 15.56 -1.20 -15.14
CA VAL A 404 15.89 0.08 -15.80
C VAL A 404 15.49 1.27 -14.95
#